data_AF-A0A8J4U6Q1-F1
#
_entry.id   AF-A0A8J4U6Q1-F1
#
_cell.length_a   1.000
_cell.length_b   1.000
_cell.length_c   1.000
_cell.angle_alpha   90.00
_cell.angle_beta   90.00
_cell.angle_gamma   90.00
#
_symmetry.space_group_name_H-M   'P 1'
#
loop_
_entity.id
_entity.type
_entity.pdbx_description
1 polymer ?
#
loop_
_entity_poly.entity_id
_entity_poly.type
_entity_poly.pdbx_seq_one_letter_code
_entity_poly.pdbx_strand_id
1 'polypeptide(L)' 'GTPYTWWVGKGNEKHFYWGGSGPGVQKCSCGIEHNCINPKHQCNCDADQKQ' A
#
# COMPACT_ATOMS: atom_id res chain seq x y z
N GLY A 1 -6.25 3.90 13.06
CA GLY A 1 -5.06 4.75 13.29
C GLY A 1 -4.70 5.41 11.99
N THR A 2 -4.08 6.59 12.04
CA THR A 2 -3.58 7.32 10.86
C THR A 2 -2.51 6.48 10.15
N PRO A 3 -2.50 6.40 8.81
CA PRO A 3 -1.52 5.61 8.08
C PRO A 3 -0.12 6.16 8.32
N TYR A 4 0.85 5.26 8.55
CA TYR A 4 2.25 5.63 8.79
C TYR A 4 2.95 6.25 7.56
N THR A 5 2.35 6.12 6.37
CA THR A 5 2.94 6.61 5.11
C THR A 5 1.85 6.96 4.08
N TRP A 6 2.14 7.91 3.20
CA TRP A 6 1.31 8.37 2.07
C TRP A 6 2.20 8.70 0.88
N TRP A 7 1.64 8.71 -0.34
CA TRP A 7 2.30 9.28 -1.51
C TRP A 7 1.59 10.55 -1.97
N VAL A 8 2.31 11.40 -2.70
CA VAL A 8 1.78 12.67 -3.22
C VAL A 8 1.59 12.55 -4.71
N GLY A 9 0.37 12.77 -5.17
CA GLY A 9 0.00 12.77 -6.59
C GLY A 9 0.50 13.99 -7.34
N LYS A 10 0.36 13.97 -8.67
CA LYS A 10 0.79 15.07 -9.54
C LYS A 10 0.10 16.41 -9.20
N GLY A 11 -1.12 16.37 -8.68
CA GLY A 11 -1.86 17.56 -8.24
C GLY A 11 -1.55 18.01 -6.81
N ASN A 12 -0.47 17.51 -6.19
CA ASN A 12 -0.14 17.70 -4.77
C ASN A 12 -1.18 17.15 -3.78
N GLU A 13 -2.11 16.32 -4.23
CA GLU A 13 -3.01 15.61 -3.32
C GLU A 13 -2.30 14.47 -2.59
N LYS A 14 -2.62 14.28 -1.31
CA LYS A 14 -2.13 13.15 -0.52
C LYS A 14 -3.01 11.94 -0.76
N HIS A 15 -2.40 10.84 -1.17
CA HIS A 15 -3.05 9.56 -1.37
C HIS A 15 -2.62 8.58 -0.28
N PHE A 16 -3.61 7.98 0.37
CA PHE A 16 -3.43 7.04 1.47
C PHE A 16 -3.65 5.59 1.08
N TYR A 17 -3.84 5.34 -0.23
CA TYR A 17 -3.93 4.02 -0.83
C TYR A 17 -2.70 3.78 -1.70
N TRP A 18 -2.43 2.53 -2.05
CA TRP A 18 -1.20 2.12 -2.72
C TRP A 18 -1.48 1.27 -3.97
N GLY A 19 -0.42 0.88 -4.70
CA GLY A 19 -0.54 0.06 -5.90
C GLY A 19 -1.47 -1.15 -5.71
N GLY A 20 -2.44 -1.29 -6.62
CA GLY A 20 -3.43 -2.37 -6.61
C GLY A 20 -4.50 -2.29 -5.51
N SER A 21 -4.59 -1.17 -4.79
CA SER A 21 -5.58 -0.92 -3.74
C SER A 21 -6.44 0.31 -4.06
N GLY A 22 -7.71 0.26 -3.68
CA GLY A 22 -8.67 1.35 -3.92
C GLY A 22 -8.55 2.51 -2.92
N PRO A 23 -9.08 3.69 -3.25
CA PRO A 23 -9.15 4.83 -2.34
C PRO A 23 -9.82 4.45 -1.00
N GLY A 24 -9.22 4.88 0.11
CA GLY A 24 -9.72 4.59 1.46
C GLY A 24 -9.13 3.32 2.11
N VAL A 25 -8.45 2.47 1.33
CA VAL A 25 -7.77 1.29 1.87
C VAL A 25 -6.30 1.59 2.08
N GLN A 26 -5.89 1.66 3.35
CA GLN A 26 -4.52 1.95 3.79
C GLN A 26 -3.59 0.74 3.71
N LYS A 27 -3.76 -0.08 2.67
CA LYS A 27 -2.99 -1.30 2.38
C LYS A 27 -2.72 -1.39 0.88
N CYS A 28 -1.75 -2.20 0.48
CA CYS A 28 -1.55 -2.59 -0.91
C CYS A 28 -2.47 -3.77 -1.26
N SER A 29 -2.60 -4.10 -2.55
CA SER A 29 -3.42 -5.25 -3.01
C SER A 29 -3.08 -6.53 -2.24
N CYS A 30 -1.78 -6.83 -2.11
CA CYS A 30 -1.32 -8.03 -1.41
C CYS A 30 -1.70 -8.09 0.07
N GLY A 31 -1.94 -6.94 0.70
CA GLY A 31 -2.36 -6.82 2.09
C GLY A 31 -3.87 -6.95 2.30
N ILE A 32 -4.64 -6.82 1.22
CA ILE A 32 -6.06 -7.14 1.16
C ILE A 32 -6.22 -8.64 0.90
N GLU A 33 -5.47 -9.16 -0.07
CA GLU A 33 -5.50 -10.57 -0.48
C GLU A 33 -4.72 -11.52 0.45
N HIS A 34 -3.93 -10.97 1.37
CA HIS A 34 -3.05 -11.72 2.28
C HIS A 34 -2.01 -12.62 1.56
N ASN A 35 -1.57 -12.23 0.35
CA ASN A 35 -0.64 -13.00 -0.49
C ASN A 35 0.74 -12.33 -0.64
N CYS A 36 1.05 -11.40 0.25
CA CYS A 36 2.25 -10.57 0.17
C CYS A 36 3.55 -11.40 0.23
N ILE A 37 4.56 -11.02 -0.56
CA ILE A 37 5.78 -11.82 -0.83
C ILE A 37 6.53 -12.17 0.45
N ASN A 38 6.58 -11.22 1.39
CA ASN A 38 7.16 -11.44 2.69
C ASN A 38 6.09 -11.29 3.78
N PRO A 39 5.66 -12.40 4.43
CA PRO A 39 4.64 -12.36 5.47
C PRO A 39 5.09 -11.67 6.76
N LYS A 40 6.39 -11.36 6.91
CA LYS A 40 6.93 -10.63 8.07
C LYS A 40 6.80 -9.11 7.94
N HIS A 41 6.59 -8.58 6.73
CA HIS A 41 6.38 -7.16 6.53
C HIS A 41 4.88 -6.86 6.51
N GLN A 42 4.48 -5.80 7.21
CA GLN A 42 3.16 -5.22 7.00
C GLN A 42 3.09 -4.78 5.54
N CYS A 43 2.18 -5.38 4.78
CA CYS A 43 2.04 -5.30 3.33
C CYS A 43 2.11 -3.88 2.76
N ASN A 44 3.32 -3.38 2.56
CA ASN A 44 3.63 -2.16 1.84
C ASN A 44 3.79 -2.48 0.34
N CYS A 45 4.00 -1.45 -0.49
CA CYS A 45 4.07 -1.61 -1.94
C CYS A 45 5.21 -2.52 -2.37
N ASP A 46 6.31 -2.49 -1.61
CA ASP A 46 7.51 -3.27 -1.89
C ASP A 46 7.28 -4.77 -1.65
N ALA A 47 6.32 -5.11 -0.78
CA ALA A 47 5.97 -6.49 -0.50
C ALA A 47 5.13 -7.15 -1.60
N ASP A 48 4.77 -6.42 -2.66
CA ASP A 48 4.13 -6.93 -3.89
C ASP A 48 5.13 -7.08 -5.07
N GLN A 49 6.37 -6.58 -4.93
CA GLN A 49 7.39 -6.66 -5.99
C GLN A 49 8.41 -7.77 -5.68
N LYS A 50 8.51 -8.78 -6.56
CA LYS A 50 9.68 -9.68 -6.55
C LYS A 50 10.84 -8.88 -7.14
N GLN A 51 11.90 -8.66 -6.35
CA GLN A 51 13.09 -7.91 -6.77
C GLN A 51 13.70 -8.45 -8.07
#